data_AF-A0A2I2Y9L8-F1
#
_entry.id   AF-A0A2I2Y9L8-F1
#
_cell.length_a   1.000
_cell.length_b   1.000
_cell.length_c   1.000
_cell.angle_alpha   90.00
_cell.angle_beta   90.00
_cell.angle_gamma   90.00
#
_symmetry.space_group_name_H-M   'P 1'
#
loop_
_entity.id
_entity.type
_entity.pdbx_description
1 polymer ?
#
loop_
_entity_poly.entity_id
_entity_poly.type
_entity_poly.pdbx_seq_one_letter_code
_entity_poly.pdbx_strand_id
1 'polypeptide(L)'
;RLAVRCFGSRGLSAADMTKGLVLGIYSKEKEDDVPQFTSAGENLDKLIAGKLRETLNISGPPLKAGKTRTFYGLHQDFPSVVLVGLGKKAARIDEQENWQEGKENIRAAVAAGCRQIQDLELPSVEVDPCGDAQAAEEGAVLGLYEYDDLKQKKMAMSVKLYGTGDQEAWQKGVLFASGQNLTPASEMMPTRFAEIIEKNLKSASKCVWVHIQVHGCKLFFLKALNSTRHLVST
;
A
#
# COMPACT_ATOMS: atom_id res chain seq x y z
N ARG A 1 20.61 12.39 52.36
CA ARG A 1 21.05 12.68 50.98
C ARG A 1 20.68 11.46 50.13
N LEU A 2 19.52 11.48 49.47
CA LEU A 2 19.03 10.33 48.69
C LEU A 2 19.67 10.32 47.31
N ALA A 3 20.22 9.15 46.94
CA ALA A 3 20.82 8.87 45.64
C ALA A 3 19.73 8.75 44.56
N VAL A 4 19.84 9.55 43.51
CA VAL A 4 19.04 9.44 42.30
C VAL A 4 19.60 8.27 41.48
N ARG A 5 18.85 7.17 41.40
CA ARG A 5 19.12 6.07 40.47
C ARG A 5 18.79 6.55 39.06
N CYS A 6 19.82 6.76 38.24
CA CYS A 6 19.66 6.93 36.80
C CYS A 6 19.08 5.63 36.21
N PHE A 7 17.83 5.70 35.75
CA PHE A 7 17.27 4.67 34.88
C PHE A 7 17.97 4.77 33.53
N GLY A 8 18.68 3.71 33.14
CA GLY A 8 19.43 3.64 31.89
C GLY A 8 18.52 3.82 30.69
N SER A 9 18.67 4.96 30.02
CA SER A 9 18.17 5.18 28.67
C SER A 9 18.99 4.29 27.75
N ARG A 10 18.41 3.21 27.23
CA ARG A 10 18.99 2.53 26.07
C ARG A 10 18.92 3.55 24.93
N GLY A 11 20.08 4.01 24.46
CA GLY A 11 20.16 4.89 23.29
C GLY A 11 19.51 4.19 22.10
N LEU A 12 18.53 4.87 21.48
CA LEU A 12 17.90 4.37 20.26
C LEU A 12 18.94 4.33 19.15
N SER A 13 19.01 3.20 18.44
CA SER A 13 19.69 3.14 17.15
C SER A 13 18.95 4.05 16.17
N ALA A 14 19.65 4.95 15.49
CA ALA A 14 19.07 5.87 14.51
C ALA A 14 18.32 5.13 13.36
N ALA A 15 18.60 3.84 13.16
CA ALA A 15 17.95 3.00 12.14
C ALA A 15 16.52 2.56 12.50
N ASP A 16 16.14 2.61 13.78
CA ASP A 16 14.81 2.18 14.25
C ASP A 16 13.83 3.35 14.39
N MET A 17 14.32 4.60 14.33
CA MET A 17 13.47 5.80 14.38
C MET A 17 12.92 6.23 13.01
N THR A 18 13.06 5.41 11.97
CA THR A 18 12.69 5.77 10.59
C THR A 18 11.57 4.90 10.00
N LYS A 19 10.92 4.07 10.83
CA LYS A 19 9.87 3.14 10.40
C LYS A 19 8.50 3.62 10.83
N GLY A 20 7.59 3.77 9.88
CA GLY A 20 6.16 3.93 10.15
C GLY A 20 5.48 2.57 10.25
N LEU A 21 4.37 2.51 10.98
CA LEU A 21 3.53 1.31 11.06
C LEU A 21 2.09 1.65 10.69
N VAL A 22 1.47 0.86 9.82
CA VAL A 22 0.04 0.95 9.47
C VAL A 22 -0.69 -0.23 10.11
N LEU A 23 -1.74 0.07 10.89
CA LEU A 23 -2.57 -0.94 11.56
C LEU A 23 -4.05 -0.77 11.20
N GLY A 24 -4.75 -1.87 11.02
CA GLY A 24 -6.18 -1.87 10.73
C GLY A 24 -7.06 -1.88 11.98
N ILE A 25 -8.19 -1.19 11.91
CA ILE A 25 -9.30 -1.31 12.85
C ILE A 25 -10.63 -1.50 12.12
N TYR A 26 -11.45 -2.44 12.59
CA TYR A 26 -12.79 -2.67 12.06
C TYR A 26 -13.82 -1.77 12.74
N SER A 27 -14.85 -1.40 11.98
CA SER A 27 -16.02 -0.71 12.49
C SER A 27 -16.77 -1.57 13.49
N LYS A 28 -17.39 -0.92 14.47
CA LYS A 28 -18.33 -1.57 15.40
C LYS A 28 -19.51 -2.15 14.61
N GLU A 29 -19.90 -3.40 14.90
CA GLU A 29 -21.09 -4.01 14.29
C GLU A 29 -22.39 -3.59 15.02
N LYS A 30 -22.30 -3.33 16.33
CA LYS A 30 -23.39 -2.81 17.18
C LYS A 30 -22.90 -1.62 18.01
N GLU A 31 -23.80 -0.73 18.45
CA GLU A 31 -23.42 0.48 19.21
C GLU A 31 -22.59 0.19 20.47
N ASP A 32 -22.89 -0.93 21.15
CA ASP A 32 -22.22 -1.37 22.37
C ASP A 32 -20.90 -2.13 22.14
N ASP A 33 -20.57 -2.51 20.91
CA ASP A 33 -19.34 -3.26 20.66
C ASP A 33 -18.11 -2.35 20.69
N VAL A 34 -17.02 -2.87 21.24
CA VAL A 34 -15.70 -2.24 21.19
C VAL A 34 -15.16 -2.47 19.78
N PRO A 35 -14.62 -1.43 19.09
CA PRO A 35 -14.10 -1.62 17.75
C PRO A 35 -12.90 -2.57 17.82
N GLN A 36 -12.92 -3.59 16.96
CA GLN A 36 -11.94 -4.67 16.98
C GLN A 36 -10.73 -4.30 16.13
N PHE A 37 -9.54 -4.45 16.71
CA PHE A 37 -8.31 -4.39 15.94
C PHE A 37 -8.14 -5.67 15.11
N THR A 38 -7.27 -5.60 14.11
CA THR A 38 -6.73 -6.79 13.45
C THR A 38 -5.89 -7.62 14.43
N SER A 39 -5.55 -8.86 14.04
CA SER A 39 -4.65 -9.70 14.83
C SER A 39 -3.31 -9.02 15.11
N ALA A 40 -2.75 -8.33 14.12
CA ALA A 40 -1.55 -7.52 14.26
C ALA A 40 -1.73 -6.36 15.24
N GLY A 41 -2.83 -5.62 15.12
CA GLY A 41 -3.13 -4.49 16.01
C GLY A 41 -3.35 -4.91 17.46
N GLU A 42 -4.05 -6.03 17.70
CA GLU A 42 -4.22 -6.58 19.05
C GLU A 42 -2.89 -7.03 19.67
N ASN A 43 -2.00 -7.63 18.88
CA ASN A 43 -0.68 -8.04 19.36
C ASN A 43 0.17 -6.84 19.77
N LEU A 44 0.14 -5.75 18.98
CA LEU A 44 0.84 -4.52 19.35
C LEU A 44 0.21 -3.87 20.59
N ASP A 45 -1.13 -3.79 20.67
CA ASP A 45 -1.84 -3.22 21.83
C ASP A 45 -1.46 -3.97 23.12
N LYS A 46 -1.34 -5.31 23.06
CA LYS A 46 -0.82 -6.13 24.18
C LYS A 46 0.64 -5.81 24.51
N LEU A 47 1.49 -5.62 23.49
CA LEU A 47 2.90 -5.28 23.67
C LEU A 47 3.08 -3.92 24.37
N ILE A 48 2.24 -2.94 24.06
CA ILE A 48 2.27 -1.61 24.65
C ILE A 48 1.29 -1.42 25.82
N ALA A 49 0.85 -2.52 26.42
CA ALA A 49 0.00 -2.55 27.61
C ALA A 49 -1.32 -1.75 27.50
N GLY A 50 -1.96 -1.77 26.33
CA GLY A 50 -3.28 -1.14 26.11
C GLY A 50 -3.23 0.34 25.72
N LYS A 51 -2.03 0.93 25.61
CA LYS A 51 -1.86 2.36 25.30
C LYS A 51 -2.46 2.76 23.95
N LEU A 52 -2.49 1.85 22.96
CA LEU A 52 -3.06 2.15 21.63
C LEU A 52 -4.56 2.40 21.75
N ARG A 53 -5.25 1.51 22.46
CA ARG A 53 -6.69 1.61 22.71
C ARG A 53 -7.06 2.81 23.57
N GLU A 54 -6.28 3.08 24.61
CA GLU A 54 -6.47 4.26 25.46
C GLU A 54 -6.36 5.55 24.63
N THR A 55 -5.29 5.68 23.84
CA THR A 55 -5.07 6.88 23.01
C THR A 55 -6.14 7.02 21.92
N LEU A 56 -6.62 5.90 21.36
CA LEU A 56 -7.72 5.91 20.40
C LEU A 56 -9.01 6.44 21.03
N ASN A 57 -9.37 5.99 22.24
CA ASN A 57 -10.56 6.48 22.95
C ASN A 57 -10.46 7.98 23.28
N ILE A 58 -9.28 8.46 23.65
CA ILE A 58 -9.03 9.89 23.92
C ILE A 58 -9.16 10.72 22.64
N SER A 59 -8.76 10.17 21.50
CA SER A 59 -8.76 10.89 20.21
C SER A 59 -10.14 11.12 19.59
N GLY A 60 -11.21 10.66 20.24
CA GLY A 60 -12.59 11.01 19.90
C GLY A 60 -13.31 9.93 19.08
N PRO A 61 -14.07 10.31 18.01
CA PRO A 61 -15.00 9.40 17.36
C PRO A 61 -14.28 8.21 16.68
N PRO A 62 -14.97 7.06 16.52
CA PRO A 62 -14.41 5.87 15.92
C PRO A 62 -14.04 6.11 14.44
N LEU A 63 -13.01 5.39 13.98
CA LEU A 63 -12.56 5.44 12.59
C LEU A 63 -13.57 4.74 11.66
N LYS A 64 -14.03 5.46 10.64
CA LYS A 64 -14.86 4.91 9.55
C LYS A 64 -13.96 4.31 8.46
N ALA A 65 -14.55 3.54 7.55
CA ALA A 65 -13.85 2.97 6.39
C ALA A 65 -13.05 4.03 5.61
N GLY A 66 -11.78 3.74 5.32
CA GLY A 66 -10.87 4.61 4.57
C GLY A 66 -10.37 5.85 5.34
N LYS A 67 -10.79 6.06 6.59
CA LYS A 67 -10.27 7.14 7.44
C LYS A 67 -9.04 6.69 8.21
N THR A 68 -8.13 7.62 8.46
CA THR A 68 -6.86 7.37 9.12
C THR A 68 -6.70 8.25 10.36
N ARG A 69 -5.90 7.81 11.32
CA ARG A 69 -5.48 8.60 12.47
C ARG A 69 -4.07 8.21 12.89
N THR A 70 -3.21 9.20 13.05
CA THR A 70 -1.82 9.00 13.41
C THR A 70 -1.62 9.17 14.92
N PHE A 71 -0.86 8.25 15.51
CA PHE A 71 -0.43 8.28 16.89
C PHE A 71 1.09 8.27 16.94
N TYR A 72 1.66 9.07 17.84
CA TYR A 72 3.10 9.25 17.96
C TYR A 72 3.61 8.72 19.30
N GLY A 73 4.83 8.19 19.32
CA GLY A 73 5.52 7.78 20.55
C GLY A 73 4.83 6.65 21.32
N LEU A 74 4.18 5.73 20.59
CA LEU A 74 3.54 4.55 21.17
C LEU A 74 4.57 3.44 21.45
N HIS A 75 5.46 3.18 20.50
CA HIS A 75 6.49 2.15 20.59
C HIS A 75 7.87 2.75 20.28
N GLN A 76 8.94 2.11 20.76
CA GLN A 76 10.31 2.59 20.53
C GLN A 76 10.74 2.39 19.06
N ASP A 77 10.32 1.28 18.45
CA ASP A 77 10.67 0.93 17.06
C ASP A 77 9.76 1.59 16.02
N PHE A 78 8.62 2.14 16.46
CA PHE A 78 7.62 2.77 15.60
C PHE A 78 7.25 4.14 16.16
N PRO A 79 8.02 5.20 15.82
CA PRO A 79 7.75 6.56 16.27
C PRO A 79 6.37 7.06 15.83
N SER A 80 5.91 6.64 14.66
CA SER A 80 4.60 6.99 14.09
C SER A 80 3.82 5.73 13.73
N VAL A 81 2.64 5.58 14.34
CA VAL A 81 1.69 4.49 14.07
C VAL A 81 0.41 5.10 13.50
N VAL A 82 0.05 4.70 12.29
CA VAL A 82 -1.18 5.14 11.60
C VAL A 82 -2.22 4.04 11.71
N LEU A 83 -3.33 4.34 12.39
CA LEU A 83 -4.51 3.48 12.41
C LEU A 83 -5.41 3.80 11.22
N VAL A 84 -5.89 2.77 10.53
CA VAL A 84 -6.74 2.88 9.34
C VAL A 84 -8.06 2.12 9.56
N GLY A 85 -9.18 2.76 9.20
CA GLY A 85 -10.49 2.13 9.30
C GLY A 85 -10.77 1.19 8.13
N LEU A 86 -10.94 -0.09 8.41
CA LEU A 86 -11.21 -1.15 7.42
C LEU A 86 -12.70 -1.33 7.12
N GLY A 87 -13.59 -0.68 7.88
CA GLY A 87 -15.03 -0.89 7.73
C GLY A 87 -15.51 -2.17 8.41
N LYS A 88 -16.57 -2.79 7.89
CA LYS A 88 -17.18 -4.00 8.47
C LYS A 88 -16.29 -5.21 8.22
N LYS A 89 -16.03 -6.02 9.26
CA LYS A 89 -15.21 -7.23 9.15
C LYS A 89 -15.84 -8.30 8.26
N ALA A 90 -17.16 -8.42 8.29
CA ALA A 90 -17.93 -9.37 7.47
C ALA A 90 -18.43 -8.77 6.14
N ALA A 91 -17.69 -7.83 5.54
CA ALA A 91 -18.04 -7.28 4.23
C ALA A 91 -18.04 -8.39 3.17
N ARG A 92 -19.20 -8.63 2.54
CA ARG A 92 -19.39 -9.68 1.53
C ARG A 92 -19.19 -9.13 0.12
N ILE A 93 -19.37 -9.99 -0.88
CA ILE A 93 -19.54 -9.54 -2.26
C ILE A 93 -20.77 -8.64 -2.28
N ASP A 94 -20.58 -7.41 -2.75
CA ASP A 94 -21.70 -6.53 -3.03
C ASP A 94 -22.31 -6.97 -4.36
N GLU A 95 -23.54 -7.51 -4.32
CA GLU A 95 -24.25 -7.99 -5.51
C GLU A 95 -24.63 -6.84 -6.45
N GLN A 96 -24.72 -5.61 -5.93
CA GLN A 96 -25.06 -4.42 -6.73
C GLN A 96 -23.85 -3.91 -7.51
N GLU A 97 -22.68 -3.91 -6.88
CA GLU A 97 -21.43 -3.42 -7.47
C GLU A 97 -20.56 -4.53 -8.10
N ASN A 98 -20.93 -5.81 -7.91
CA ASN A 98 -20.25 -6.99 -8.41
C ASN A 98 -18.74 -7.06 -8.07
N TRP A 99 -18.38 -6.56 -6.88
CA TRP A 99 -17.01 -6.59 -6.36
C TRP A 99 -16.96 -7.01 -4.88
N GLN A 100 -15.76 -7.38 -4.42
CA GLN A 100 -15.55 -7.74 -3.02
C GLN A 100 -15.26 -6.49 -2.18
N GLU A 101 -16.31 -5.98 -1.53
CA GLU A 101 -16.26 -4.74 -0.73
C GLU A 101 -15.14 -4.77 0.33
N GLY A 102 -14.95 -5.91 1.00
CA GLY A 102 -13.91 -6.08 2.02
C GLY A 102 -12.49 -5.86 1.47
N LYS A 103 -12.19 -6.36 0.27
CA LYS A 103 -10.88 -6.19 -0.34
C LYS A 103 -10.64 -4.75 -0.77
N GLU A 104 -11.67 -4.10 -1.30
CA GLU A 104 -11.57 -2.71 -1.73
C GLU A 104 -11.42 -1.75 -0.55
N ASN A 105 -12.12 -2.02 0.55
CA ASN A 105 -11.96 -1.28 1.80
C ASN A 105 -10.54 -1.38 2.34
N ILE A 106 -9.93 -2.59 2.31
CA ILE A 106 -8.54 -2.79 2.74
C ILE A 106 -7.59 -1.98 1.85
N ARG A 107 -7.72 -2.07 0.52
CA ARG A 107 -6.87 -1.32 -0.42
C ARG A 107 -6.95 0.18 -0.16
N ALA A 108 -8.16 0.74 -0.08
CA ALA A 108 -8.38 2.16 0.13
C ALA A 108 -7.83 2.65 1.48
N ALA A 109 -8.06 1.87 2.55
CA ALA A 109 -7.58 2.20 3.89
C ALA A 109 -6.06 2.16 3.99
N VAL A 110 -5.42 1.11 3.47
CA VAL A 110 -3.95 0.98 3.48
C VAL A 110 -3.30 2.04 2.61
N ALA A 111 -3.85 2.33 1.43
CA ALA A 111 -3.36 3.40 0.56
C ALA A 111 -3.38 4.76 1.28
N ALA A 112 -4.46 5.07 2.01
CA ALA A 112 -4.56 6.30 2.81
C ALA A 112 -3.55 6.32 3.96
N GLY A 113 -3.32 5.18 4.63
CA GLY A 113 -2.33 5.07 5.70
C GLY A 113 -0.90 5.26 5.20
N CYS A 114 -0.55 4.66 4.06
CA CYS A 114 0.77 4.77 3.47
C CYS A 114 1.08 6.20 3.00
N ARG A 115 0.12 6.87 2.35
CA ARG A 115 0.26 8.30 1.99
C ARG A 115 0.47 9.18 3.22
N GLN A 116 -0.26 8.92 4.31
CA GLN A 116 -0.06 9.66 5.55
C GLN A 116 1.36 9.50 6.12
N ILE A 117 1.96 8.32 5.98
CA ILE A 117 3.35 8.06 6.38
C ILE A 117 4.33 8.73 5.41
N GLN A 118 3.97 8.86 4.14
CA GLN A 118 4.78 9.53 3.12
C GLN A 118 4.86 11.03 3.40
N ASP A 119 3.75 11.62 3.82
CA ASP A 119 3.66 13.01 4.27
C ASP A 119 4.48 13.28 5.55
N LEU A 120 4.73 12.23 6.35
CA LEU A 120 5.62 12.30 7.53
C LEU A 120 7.10 12.10 7.17
N GLU A 121 7.42 11.97 5.88
CA GLU A 121 8.79 11.79 5.35
C GLU A 121 9.52 10.58 5.96
N LEU A 122 8.78 9.51 6.30
CA LEU A 122 9.39 8.27 6.76
C LEU A 122 9.85 7.43 5.55
N PRO A 123 11.12 6.98 5.51
CA PRO A 123 11.65 6.22 4.37
C PRO A 123 11.13 4.78 4.29
N SER A 124 10.51 4.27 5.36
CA SER A 124 10.03 2.89 5.42
C SER A 124 8.73 2.77 6.19
N VAL A 125 7.87 1.87 5.73
CA VAL A 125 6.59 1.53 6.36
C VAL A 125 6.43 0.02 6.48
N GLU A 126 5.96 -0.42 7.64
CA GLU A 126 5.45 -1.77 7.85
C GLU A 126 3.91 -1.73 7.84
N VAL A 127 3.30 -2.66 7.12
CA VAL A 127 1.85 -2.66 6.87
C VAL A 127 1.23 -3.94 7.38
N ASP A 128 0.16 -3.79 8.14
CA ASP A 128 -0.70 -4.86 8.62
C ASP A 128 -1.37 -5.61 7.46
N PRO A 129 -1.34 -6.96 7.43
CA PRO A 129 -2.05 -7.75 6.42
C PRO A 129 -3.58 -7.56 6.44
N CYS A 130 -4.18 -7.01 7.49
CA CYS A 130 -5.60 -6.63 7.55
C CYS A 130 -6.60 -7.77 7.23
N GLY A 131 -6.16 -9.04 7.34
CA GLY A 131 -6.93 -10.23 6.98
C GLY A 131 -6.81 -10.68 5.52
N ASP A 132 -6.30 -9.83 4.62
CA ASP A 132 -5.94 -10.18 3.24
C ASP A 132 -4.65 -9.42 2.86
N ALA A 133 -3.51 -10.09 3.02
CA ALA A 133 -2.19 -9.52 2.75
C ALA A 133 -2.00 -9.11 1.28
N GLN A 134 -2.68 -9.76 0.34
CA GLN A 134 -2.63 -9.39 -1.07
C GLN A 134 -3.29 -8.03 -1.28
N ALA A 135 -4.51 -7.85 -0.75
CA ALA A 135 -5.23 -6.58 -0.87
C ALA A 135 -4.53 -5.44 -0.11
N ALA A 136 -3.93 -5.73 1.04
CA ALA A 136 -3.15 -4.75 1.79
C ALA A 136 -1.94 -4.25 0.98
N GLU A 137 -1.16 -5.16 0.41
CA GLU A 137 0.01 -4.77 -0.39
C GLU A 137 -0.38 -4.07 -1.69
N GLU A 138 -1.43 -4.54 -2.37
CA GLU A 138 -1.97 -3.83 -3.54
C GLU A 138 -2.32 -2.38 -3.19
N GLY A 139 -3.00 -2.16 -2.06
CA GLY A 139 -3.32 -0.82 -1.57
C GLY A 139 -2.08 0.04 -1.30
N ALA A 140 -1.05 -0.53 -0.68
CA ALA A 140 0.18 0.19 -0.37
C ALA A 140 0.96 0.58 -1.63
N VAL A 141 1.22 -0.39 -2.52
CA VAL A 141 2.00 -0.19 -3.74
C VAL A 141 1.28 0.72 -4.74
N LEU A 142 -0.02 0.52 -4.96
CA LEU A 142 -0.81 1.40 -5.84
C LEU A 142 -1.00 2.79 -5.22
N GLY A 143 -1.16 2.86 -3.90
CA GLY A 143 -1.41 4.10 -3.17
C GLY A 143 -0.20 5.05 -3.10
N LEU A 144 1.02 4.49 -3.10
CA LEU A 144 2.29 5.21 -3.08
C LEU A 144 2.87 5.47 -4.47
N TYR A 145 2.33 4.83 -5.50
CA TYR A 145 2.83 5.00 -6.86
C TYR A 145 2.57 6.42 -7.37
N GLU A 146 3.65 7.13 -7.67
CA GLU A 146 3.63 8.41 -8.37
C GLU A 146 4.61 8.32 -9.54
N TYR A 147 4.18 8.74 -10.72
CA TYR A 147 5.09 8.89 -11.84
C TYR A 147 5.85 10.21 -11.71
N ASP A 148 7.08 10.14 -11.22
CA ASP A 148 7.93 11.30 -10.94
C ASP A 148 9.24 11.33 -11.76
N ASP A 149 9.39 10.47 -12.78
CA ASP A 149 10.58 10.39 -13.65
C ASP A 149 10.94 11.74 -14.31
N LEU A 150 9.95 12.61 -14.54
CA LEU A 150 10.12 13.95 -15.14
C LEU A 150 10.23 15.08 -14.09
N LYS A 151 10.14 14.76 -12.79
CA LYS A 151 10.21 15.72 -11.68
C LYS A 151 11.52 15.54 -10.90
N GLN A 152 11.86 16.51 -10.03
CA GLN A 152 12.94 16.31 -9.06
C GLN A 152 12.57 15.18 -8.10
N LYS A 153 13.51 14.25 -7.93
CA LYS A 153 13.36 12.95 -7.28
C LYS A 153 12.67 13.05 -5.92
N LYS A 154 11.47 12.48 -5.77
CA LYS A 154 10.84 12.30 -4.46
C LYS A 154 11.47 11.12 -3.73
N MET A 155 11.42 11.13 -2.40
CA MET A 155 11.95 10.03 -1.60
C MET A 155 11.09 8.78 -1.80
N ALA A 156 11.67 7.71 -2.37
CA ALA A 156 11.00 6.43 -2.52
C ALA A 156 10.83 5.77 -1.14
N MET A 157 9.58 5.51 -0.76
CA MET A 157 9.27 4.79 0.48
C MET A 157 9.33 3.28 0.27
N SER A 158 9.99 2.56 1.17
CA SER A 158 9.98 1.09 1.20
C SER A 158 8.79 0.56 2.00
N VAL A 159 7.93 -0.22 1.34
CA VAL A 159 6.82 -0.95 1.99
C VAL A 159 7.26 -2.36 2.36
N LYS A 160 6.89 -2.82 3.56
CA LYS A 160 7.13 -4.18 4.05
C LYS A 160 5.91 -4.74 4.78
N LEU A 161 5.75 -6.06 4.73
CA LEU A 161 4.76 -6.76 5.54
C LEU A 161 5.11 -6.66 7.03
N TYR A 162 4.12 -6.33 7.87
CA TYR A 162 4.24 -6.43 9.31
C TYR A 162 4.00 -7.88 9.76
N GLY A 163 5.04 -8.51 10.32
CA GLY A 163 5.03 -9.91 10.77
C GLY A 163 5.46 -10.92 9.68
N THR A 164 5.23 -12.21 9.94
CA THR A 164 5.77 -13.32 9.11
C THR A 164 4.70 -14.24 8.50
N GLY A 165 3.41 -14.03 8.77
CA GLY A 165 2.36 -15.00 8.50
C GLY A 165 1.97 -15.19 7.03
N ASP A 166 2.12 -14.17 6.18
CA ASP A 166 1.44 -14.10 4.88
C ASP A 166 2.34 -13.69 3.71
N GLN A 167 3.62 -14.10 3.73
CA GLN A 167 4.61 -13.65 2.74
C GLN A 167 4.26 -14.00 1.29
N GLU A 168 3.64 -15.16 1.03
CA GLU A 168 3.27 -15.57 -0.34
C GLU A 168 2.14 -14.70 -0.91
N ALA A 169 1.08 -14.49 -0.12
CA ALA A 169 -0.04 -13.63 -0.51
C ALA A 169 0.42 -12.17 -0.68
N TRP A 170 1.32 -11.71 0.20
CA TRP A 170 1.96 -10.40 0.08
C TRP A 170 2.76 -10.26 -1.23
N GLN A 171 3.65 -11.21 -1.52
CA GLN A 171 4.44 -11.22 -2.76
C GLN A 171 3.56 -11.26 -4.01
N LYS A 172 2.45 -11.98 -3.97
CA LYS A 172 1.46 -11.96 -5.04
C LYS A 172 0.85 -10.57 -5.23
N GLY A 173 0.55 -9.86 -4.16
CA GLY A 173 0.08 -8.46 -4.20
C GLY A 173 1.09 -7.53 -4.86
N VAL A 174 2.39 -7.66 -4.50
CA VAL A 174 3.49 -6.92 -5.14
C VAL A 174 3.48 -7.13 -6.65
N LEU A 175 3.36 -8.38 -7.10
CA LEU A 175 3.37 -8.72 -8.52
C LEU A 175 2.20 -8.09 -9.27
N PHE A 176 0.99 -8.18 -8.71
CA PHE A 176 -0.23 -7.64 -9.32
C PHE A 176 -0.18 -6.10 -9.40
N ALA A 177 0.17 -5.44 -8.30
CA ALA A 177 0.27 -3.99 -8.25
C ALA A 177 1.40 -3.45 -9.15
N SER A 178 2.56 -4.11 -9.17
CA SER A 178 3.67 -3.74 -10.05
C SER A 178 3.31 -3.90 -11.53
N GLY A 179 2.53 -4.93 -11.87
CA GLY A 179 2.01 -5.12 -13.22
C GLY A 179 1.06 -4.00 -13.64
N GLN A 180 0.22 -3.51 -12.73
CA GLN A 180 -0.69 -2.39 -13.00
C GLN A 180 0.06 -1.04 -13.09
N ASN A 181 1.11 -0.86 -12.30
CA ASN A 181 1.94 0.35 -12.28
C ASN A 181 2.91 0.45 -13.48
N LEU A 182 2.77 -0.41 -14.50
CA LEU A 182 3.64 -0.43 -15.67
C LEU A 182 3.40 0.80 -16.57
N THR A 183 4.01 1.93 -16.21
CA THR A 183 4.22 3.19 -16.95
C THR A 183 2.97 3.93 -17.48
N PRO A 184 2.80 5.22 -17.18
CA PRO A 184 1.73 6.02 -17.77
C PRO A 184 1.99 6.32 -19.26
N ALA A 185 0.91 6.39 -20.03
CA ALA A 185 0.89 6.50 -21.48
C ALA A 185 1.48 7.81 -22.07
N SER A 186 1.92 8.77 -21.24
CA SER A 186 2.20 10.15 -21.66
C SER A 186 3.49 10.35 -22.46
N GLU A 187 4.45 9.42 -22.42
CA GLU A 187 5.63 9.39 -23.33
C GLU A 187 5.76 8.08 -24.12
N MET A 188 4.67 7.31 -24.22
CA MET A 188 4.65 6.07 -25.00
C MET A 188 4.53 6.37 -26.49
N MET A 189 5.65 6.72 -27.12
CA MET A 189 5.76 6.44 -28.56
C MET A 189 5.61 4.92 -28.76
N PRO A 190 4.92 4.45 -29.81
CA PRO A 190 4.71 3.02 -30.05
C PRO A 190 5.99 2.18 -29.96
N THR A 191 7.12 2.74 -30.40
CA THR A 191 8.46 2.13 -30.30
C THR A 191 8.93 2.01 -28.85
N ARG A 192 8.77 3.07 -28.05
CA ARG A 192 9.13 3.07 -26.62
C ARG A 192 8.28 2.10 -25.81
N PHE A 193 6.98 2.03 -26.11
CA PHE A 193 6.11 1.02 -25.51
C PHE A 193 6.61 -0.40 -25.80
N ALA A 194 6.91 -0.71 -27.06
CA ALA A 194 7.43 -2.03 -27.43
C ALA A 194 8.73 -2.37 -26.71
N GLU A 195 9.68 -1.43 -26.63
CA GLU A 195 10.95 -1.59 -25.90
C GLU A 195 10.74 -1.85 -24.39
N ILE A 196 9.83 -1.10 -23.75
CA ILE A 196 9.53 -1.26 -22.32
C ILE A 196 8.90 -2.63 -22.06
N ILE A 197 7.92 -3.04 -22.88
CA ILE A 197 7.28 -4.35 -22.74
C ILE A 197 8.29 -5.49 -22.95
N GLU A 198 9.16 -5.38 -23.96
CA GLU A 198 10.21 -6.37 -24.22
C GLU A 198 11.13 -6.56 -23.02
N LYS A 199 11.62 -5.44 -22.47
CA LYS A 199 12.55 -5.44 -21.34
C LYS A 199 11.90 -6.10 -20.13
N ASN A 200 10.66 -5.73 -19.80
CA ASN A 200 9.93 -6.30 -18.67
C ASN A 200 9.64 -7.79 -18.86
N LEU A 201 9.20 -8.23 -20.05
CA LEU A 201 8.92 -9.64 -20.34
C LEU A 201 10.17 -10.51 -20.28
N LYS A 202 11.30 -10.05 -20.85
CA LYS A 202 12.59 -10.75 -20.77
C LYS A 202 13.09 -10.87 -19.33
N SER A 203 12.84 -9.86 -18.49
CA SER A 203 13.19 -9.93 -17.06
C SER A 203 12.27 -10.84 -16.25
N ALA A 204 10.99 -10.92 -16.61
CA ALA A 204 10.00 -11.75 -15.90
C ALA A 204 10.18 -13.25 -16.16
N SER A 205 10.64 -13.64 -17.36
CA SER A 205 10.88 -15.04 -17.67
C SER A 205 11.99 -15.22 -18.71
N LYS A 206 12.98 -16.04 -18.36
CA LYS A 206 14.10 -16.43 -19.25
C LYS A 206 13.65 -17.30 -20.43
N CYS A 207 12.40 -17.77 -20.43
CA CYS A 207 11.84 -18.70 -21.41
C CYS A 207 10.72 -18.07 -22.26
N VAL A 208 10.66 -16.74 -22.36
CA VAL A 208 9.67 -16.04 -23.20
C VAL A 208 10.34 -15.50 -24.45
N TRP A 209 9.90 -16.00 -25.60
CA TRP A 209 10.23 -15.43 -26.90
C TRP A 209 9.28 -14.28 -27.21
N VAL A 210 9.75 -13.05 -27.00
CA VAL A 210 8.98 -11.84 -27.37
C VAL A 210 9.24 -11.54 -28.84
N HIS A 211 8.23 -11.73 -29.68
CA HIS A 211 8.29 -11.33 -31.09
C HIS A 211 7.70 -9.93 -31.27
N ILE A 212 8.54 -8.93 -31.41
CA ILE A 212 8.08 -7.54 -31.63
C ILE A 212 7.95 -7.29 -33.12
N GLN A 213 6.73 -7.11 -33.57
CA GLN A 213 6.47 -6.63 -34.93
C GLN A 213 6.03 -5.17 -34.90
N VAL A 214 7.01 -4.26 -35.00
CA VAL A 214 6.70 -2.85 -35.23
C VAL A 214 6.28 -2.69 -36.69
N HIS A 215 4.98 -2.55 -36.93
CA HIS A 215 4.44 -2.32 -38.26
C HIS A 215 4.52 -0.83 -38.59
N GLY A 216 5.42 -0.44 -39.51
CA GLY A 216 5.44 0.92 -40.06
C GLY A 216 4.18 1.23 -40.87
N CYS A 217 3.87 2.52 -41.08
CA CYS A 217 2.66 2.98 -41.79
C CYS A 217 2.45 2.33 -43.18
N LYS A 218 3.52 1.96 -43.89
CA LYS A 218 3.44 1.26 -45.18
C LYS A 218 2.78 -0.12 -45.10
N LEU A 219 2.94 -0.86 -44.00
CA LEU A 219 2.34 -2.19 -43.83
C LEU A 219 0.88 -2.12 -43.38
N PHE A 220 0.49 -1.07 -42.66
CA PHE A 220 -0.92 -0.79 -42.31
C PHE A 220 -1.79 -0.58 -43.55
N PHE A 221 -1.25 0.09 -44.57
CA PHE A 221 -1.89 0.26 -45.88
C PHE A 221 -2.10 -1.07 -46.62
N LEU A 222 -1.14 -2.00 -46.55
CA LEU A 222 -1.21 -3.30 -47.23
C LEU A 222 -2.21 -4.27 -46.58
N LYS A 223 -2.47 -4.15 -45.28
CA LYS A 223 -3.43 -5.00 -44.54
C LYS A 223 -4.87 -4.50 -44.57
N ALA A 224 -5.20 -3.46 -45.35
CA ALA A 224 -6.56 -2.89 -45.48
C ALA A 224 -7.23 -2.52 -44.14
N LEU A 225 -6.44 -2.11 -43.13
CA LEU A 225 -6.94 -1.58 -41.87
C LEU A 225 -7.29 -0.10 -42.05
N ASN A 226 -8.33 0.19 -42.84
CA ASN A 226 -8.73 1.58 -43.14
C ASN A 226 -9.47 2.27 -41.98
N SER A 227 -9.98 1.50 -41.01
CA SER A 227 -10.73 2.05 -39.86
C SER A 227 -9.84 2.78 -38.84
N THR A 228 -8.56 2.42 -38.73
CA THR A 228 -7.63 3.03 -37.76
C THR A 228 -7.07 4.39 -38.20
N ARG A 229 -7.38 4.87 -39.41
CA ARG A 229 -6.96 6.20 -39.88
C ARG A 229 -7.59 7.37 -39.12
N HIS A 230 -8.79 7.22 -38.57
CA HIS A 230 -9.52 8.34 -37.98
C HIS A 230 -9.06 8.76 -36.59
N LEU A 231 -8.15 8.01 -35.95
CA LEU A 231 -7.68 8.31 -34.58
C LEU A 231 -6.26 8.89 -34.50
N VAL A 232 -5.56 9.04 -35.62
CA VAL A 232 -4.19 9.61 -35.64
C VAL A 232 -4.14 10.94 -36.40
N SER A 233 -5.31 11.51 -36.72
CA SER A 233 -5.45 12.81 -37.39
C SER A 233 -6.46 13.68 -36.65
N THR A 234 -6.18 13.96 -35.37
CA THR A 234 -6.61 15.16 -34.63
C THR A 234 -5.65 15.35 -33.48
#